data_AF-A0AAV6NSJ4-F1
#
_entry.id   AF-A0AAV6NSJ4-F1
#
_cell.length_a   1.000
_cell.length_b   1.000
_cell.length_c   1.000
_cell.angle_alpha   90.00
_cell.angle_beta   90.00
_cell.angle_gamma   90.00
#
_symmetry.space_group_name_H-M   'P 1'
#
loop_
_entity.id
_entity.type
_entity.pdbx_description
1 polymer ?
#
loop_
_entity_poly.entity_id
_entity_poly.type
_entity_poly.pdbx_seq_one_letter_code
_entity_poly.pdbx_strand_id
1 'polypeptide(L)'
;MANFRLHCRLFSLAVFLFLFSFSLSFSHSQYDDDESDQNSPISRFQHYLRIKTAHPDPDYASAVSFLESQALEIGLHTKILEFVPGKPLLLVTWNGLNPSLPSILLNSHMDSVPAEPSKWLYPPFSAVRTSDGKIFARGSQDDKCIAIQYLEAIRNLRSRNFVPDRTIHISYVPDEEIGGFDGAAKFVLSKEFKELNVGFMMDEGQASPGDEFRVFYADRSPWGLIIRAEGTPGHGSRMYDNSAMENLMKSVEIISKFRESQFDMVKAGEAANSEVISVNPVFVNAGIPSPTGFVMNMQPSEAEAGFDLRIPPTADPDAIRRRIVEEWAPARRNLTSQIIEKGPIRDYLGRPLLTMTNDSNPWWSVFKTAISDAGGKLSRPEILASTTDARFMRQLAIPVLGFSPMSNTPILLHEHNEFLKDTVFLRGIKIYESIISALSSFVADASLHPTKKMGLVIAGPPETYHSVAADQNSQALLKHFQRILAIHNKPQSSGGLQWLALRRMKQKGFAAECEKLRENGEL
;
A
#
# COMPACT_ATOMS: atom_id res chain seq x y z
N MET A 1 -23.77 -87.28 -31.24
CA MET A 1 -22.55 -87.34 -32.07
C MET A 1 -22.90 -86.88 -33.47
N ALA A 2 -22.10 -85.94 -33.99
CA ALA A 2 -21.90 -85.59 -35.40
C ALA A 2 -23.05 -84.99 -36.26
N ASN A 3 -22.72 -83.81 -36.79
CA ASN A 3 -22.97 -83.31 -38.16
C ASN A 3 -24.22 -82.47 -38.49
N PHE A 4 -23.96 -81.15 -38.61
CA PHE A 4 -23.97 -80.36 -39.86
C PHE A 4 -25.29 -80.19 -40.66
N ARG A 5 -25.71 -78.90 -40.73
CA ARG A 5 -26.52 -78.21 -41.78
C ARG A 5 -27.96 -78.75 -41.97
N LEU A 6 -29.04 -77.97 -42.09
CA LEU A 6 -29.24 -76.84 -43.00
C LEU A 6 -30.65 -76.21 -42.74
N HIS A 7 -30.71 -74.88 -42.62
CA HIS A 7 -31.80 -73.95 -42.98
C HIS A 7 -33.15 -73.95 -42.22
N CYS A 8 -33.39 -72.86 -41.48
CA CYS A 8 -34.55 -72.00 -41.74
C CYS A 8 -34.20 -70.53 -41.47
N ARG A 9 -34.32 -69.73 -42.52
CA ARG A 9 -34.19 -68.27 -42.53
C ARG A 9 -35.41 -67.68 -41.85
N LEU A 10 -35.20 -66.78 -40.89
CA LEU A 10 -36.00 -65.58 -40.58
C LEU A 10 -35.45 -65.02 -39.26
N PHE A 11 -35.41 -63.69 -39.14
CA PHE A 11 -34.87 -62.90 -38.02
C PHE A 11 -33.36 -62.63 -38.01
N SER A 12 -32.93 -61.79 -38.95
CA SER A 12 -31.94 -60.76 -38.64
C SER A 12 -32.13 -59.56 -39.56
N LEU A 13 -32.96 -58.60 -39.13
CA LEU A 13 -32.89 -57.19 -39.54
C LEU A 13 -33.70 -56.32 -38.57
N ALA A 14 -33.27 -56.23 -37.30
CA ALA A 14 -33.82 -55.28 -36.33
C ALA A 14 -32.85 -55.03 -35.16
N VAL A 15 -31.57 -54.73 -35.45
CA VAL A 15 -30.57 -54.35 -34.42
C VAL A 15 -29.73 -53.13 -34.84
N PHE A 16 -30.29 -52.22 -35.64
CA PHE A 16 -29.63 -50.94 -35.94
C PHE A 16 -30.69 -49.84 -36.00
N LEU A 17 -31.15 -49.39 -34.83
CA LEU A 17 -31.82 -48.09 -34.57
C LEU A 17 -32.38 -48.09 -33.13
N PHE A 18 -31.52 -48.17 -32.12
CA PHE A 18 -31.93 -47.91 -30.73
C PHE A 18 -30.76 -47.37 -29.90
N LEU A 19 -30.09 -46.34 -30.41
CA LEU A 19 -29.15 -45.51 -29.68
C LEU A 19 -29.29 -44.09 -30.23
N PHE A 20 -30.14 -43.27 -29.57
CA PHE A 20 -30.09 -41.79 -29.46
C PHE A 20 -31.48 -41.21 -29.19
N SER A 21 -32.03 -41.40 -27.98
CA SER A 21 -33.03 -40.48 -27.40
C SER A 21 -33.16 -40.75 -25.89
N PHE A 22 -32.14 -40.37 -25.13
CA PHE A 22 -32.28 -40.17 -23.69
C PHE A 22 -31.90 -38.73 -23.40
N SER A 23 -32.85 -37.83 -23.61
CA SER A 23 -32.79 -36.46 -23.12
C SER A 23 -32.81 -36.51 -21.60
N LEU A 24 -31.63 -36.40 -20.98
CA LEU A 24 -31.53 -36.00 -19.58
C LEU A 24 -32.12 -34.60 -19.46
N SER A 25 -33.28 -34.50 -18.81
CA SER A 25 -33.74 -33.26 -18.22
C SER A 25 -32.78 -32.87 -17.10
N PHE A 26 -31.72 -32.14 -17.44
CA PHE A 26 -31.00 -31.33 -16.47
C PHE A 26 -31.93 -30.19 -16.09
N SER A 27 -32.48 -30.23 -14.88
CA SER A 27 -33.01 -29.04 -14.22
C SER A 27 -31.85 -28.05 -14.07
N HIS A 28 -31.71 -27.15 -15.04
CA HIS A 28 -31.04 -25.87 -14.81
C HIS A 28 -31.79 -25.22 -13.66
N SER A 29 -31.14 -25.03 -12.51
CA SER A 29 -31.61 -24.01 -11.57
C SER A 29 -31.42 -22.69 -12.30
N GLN A 30 -32.52 -22.23 -12.89
CA GLN A 30 -32.69 -20.88 -13.36
C GLN A 30 -32.42 -20.01 -12.13
N TYR A 31 -31.23 -19.41 -12.07
CA TYR A 31 -31.02 -18.26 -11.21
C TYR A 31 -31.94 -17.20 -11.79
N ASP A 32 -33.08 -16.99 -11.13
CA ASP A 32 -33.95 -15.86 -11.37
C ASP A 32 -33.15 -14.60 -11.02
N ASP A 33 -32.36 -14.09 -11.98
CA ASP A 33 -31.97 -12.69 -12.02
C ASP A 33 -33.27 -11.92 -12.26
N ASP A 34 -33.89 -11.49 -11.16
CA ASP A 34 -35.03 -10.59 -11.14
C ASP A 34 -34.67 -9.35 -12.00
N GLU A 35 -35.32 -9.18 -13.16
CA GLU A 35 -35.07 -8.08 -14.11
C GLU A 35 -35.22 -6.69 -13.45
N SER A 36 -35.82 -6.62 -12.25
CA SER A 36 -35.93 -5.40 -11.45
C SER A 36 -34.63 -4.94 -10.76
N ASP A 37 -33.57 -5.76 -10.70
CA ASP A 37 -32.33 -5.49 -9.94
C ASP A 37 -31.16 -4.97 -10.80
N GLN A 38 -31.30 -4.86 -12.13
CA GLN A 38 -30.15 -4.57 -13.02
C GLN A 38 -29.46 -3.21 -12.77
N ASN A 39 -30.15 -2.25 -12.13
CA ASN A 39 -29.58 -0.94 -11.81
C ASN A 39 -29.62 -0.60 -10.31
N SER A 40 -29.44 -1.60 -9.44
CA SER A 40 -29.32 -1.37 -8.00
C SER A 40 -27.88 -1.04 -7.57
N PRO A 41 -27.68 -0.50 -6.36
CA PRO A 41 -26.34 -0.34 -5.79
C PRO A 41 -25.56 -1.68 -5.76
N ILE A 42 -26.26 -2.80 -5.57
CA ILE A 42 -25.65 -4.14 -5.51
C ILE A 42 -25.19 -4.58 -6.90
N SER A 43 -26.00 -4.38 -7.95
CA SER A 43 -25.60 -4.77 -9.30
C SER A 43 -24.38 -3.98 -9.79
N ARG A 44 -24.30 -2.67 -9.48
CA ARG A 44 -23.13 -1.82 -9.75
C ARG A 44 -21.89 -2.27 -8.98
N PHE A 45 -22.05 -2.65 -7.72
CA PHE A 45 -20.96 -3.21 -6.93
C PHE A 45 -20.44 -4.53 -7.51
N GLN A 46 -21.33 -5.47 -7.84
CA GLN A 46 -20.95 -6.72 -8.47
C GLN A 46 -20.29 -6.51 -9.84
N HIS A 47 -20.73 -5.53 -10.63
CA HIS A 47 -20.07 -5.16 -11.88
C HIS A 47 -18.63 -4.75 -11.62
N TYR A 48 -18.40 -3.82 -10.68
CA TYR A 48 -17.05 -3.34 -10.41
C TYR A 48 -16.11 -4.42 -9.87
N LEU A 49 -16.64 -5.35 -9.05
CA LEU A 49 -15.92 -6.51 -8.55
C LEU A 49 -15.49 -7.49 -9.65
N ARG A 50 -16.25 -7.58 -10.75
CA ARG A 50 -15.90 -8.45 -11.89
C ARG A 50 -14.76 -7.92 -12.74
N ILE A 51 -14.47 -6.62 -12.65
CA ILE A 51 -13.32 -6.02 -13.35
C ILE A 51 -12.05 -6.47 -12.62
N LYS A 52 -11.17 -7.20 -13.31
CA LYS A 52 -9.98 -7.79 -12.70
C LYS A 52 -8.86 -6.76 -12.63
N THR A 53 -8.75 -6.08 -11.49
CA THR A 53 -7.67 -5.13 -11.18
C THR A 53 -6.63 -5.71 -10.22
N ALA A 54 -6.43 -7.03 -10.24
CA ALA A 54 -5.43 -7.66 -9.38
C ALA A 54 -4.03 -7.64 -10.02
N HIS A 55 -3.02 -7.35 -9.20
CA HIS A 55 -1.61 -7.42 -9.61
C HIS A 55 -1.23 -8.82 -10.11
N PRO A 56 -0.23 -8.93 -11.00
CA PRO A 56 0.64 -7.87 -11.53
C PRO A 56 0.07 -7.09 -12.73
N ASP A 57 -1.06 -7.52 -13.30
CA ASP A 57 -1.63 -6.98 -14.54
C ASP A 57 -3.05 -6.43 -14.32
N PRO A 58 -3.22 -5.35 -13.53
CA PRO A 58 -4.53 -4.79 -13.23
C PRO A 58 -5.19 -4.17 -14.47
N ASP A 59 -6.46 -4.52 -14.74
CA ASP A 59 -7.29 -3.88 -15.78
C ASP A 59 -7.80 -2.50 -15.32
N TYR A 60 -6.89 -1.54 -15.19
CA TYR A 60 -7.23 -0.17 -14.80
C TYR A 60 -8.10 0.53 -15.86
N ALA A 61 -7.95 0.19 -17.14
CA ALA A 61 -8.71 0.83 -18.21
C ALA A 61 -10.22 0.56 -18.06
N SER A 62 -10.61 -0.69 -17.84
CA SER A 62 -12.02 -1.04 -17.58
C SER A 62 -12.52 -0.44 -16.26
N ALA A 63 -11.68 -0.41 -15.22
CA ALA A 63 -12.04 0.17 -13.93
C ALA A 63 -12.33 1.67 -14.02
N VAL A 64 -11.43 2.43 -14.66
CA VAL A 64 -11.60 3.87 -14.91
C VAL A 64 -12.82 4.12 -15.78
N SER A 65 -13.00 3.37 -16.88
CA SER A 65 -14.15 3.53 -17.76
C SER A 65 -15.48 3.30 -17.02
N PHE A 66 -15.55 2.25 -16.19
CA PHE A 66 -16.72 1.97 -15.38
C PHE A 66 -16.99 3.09 -14.37
N LEU A 67 -16.02 3.44 -13.52
CA LEU A 67 -16.20 4.46 -12.47
C LEU A 67 -16.50 5.85 -13.06
N GLU A 68 -15.85 6.22 -14.16
CA GLU A 68 -16.13 7.45 -14.89
C GLU A 68 -17.57 7.47 -15.41
N SER A 69 -18.05 6.38 -16.01
CA SER A 69 -19.44 6.30 -16.47
C SER A 69 -20.43 6.51 -15.32
N GLN A 70 -20.17 5.92 -14.15
CA GLN A 70 -21.02 6.05 -12.97
C GLN A 70 -21.03 7.48 -12.43
N ALA A 71 -19.89 8.16 -12.43
CA ALA A 71 -19.76 9.55 -12.00
C ALA A 71 -20.45 10.53 -12.97
N LEU A 72 -20.28 10.33 -14.28
CA LEU A 72 -20.90 11.16 -15.32
C LEU A 72 -22.44 11.03 -15.31
N GLU A 73 -22.96 9.83 -15.08
CA GLU A 73 -24.41 9.56 -14.99
C GLU A 73 -25.09 10.41 -13.90
N ILE A 74 -24.41 10.66 -12.79
CA ILE A 74 -24.92 11.50 -11.69
C ILE A 74 -24.50 12.97 -11.79
N GLY A 75 -23.94 13.38 -12.93
CA GLY A 75 -23.60 14.77 -13.24
C GLY A 75 -22.40 15.32 -12.46
N LEU A 76 -21.39 14.48 -12.22
CA LEU A 76 -20.10 14.88 -11.67
C LEU A 76 -19.09 15.15 -12.80
N HIS A 77 -18.06 15.93 -12.49
CA HIS A 77 -16.96 16.18 -13.42
C HIS A 77 -15.85 15.15 -13.21
N THR A 78 -15.23 14.69 -14.30
CA THR A 78 -14.13 13.71 -14.25
C THR A 78 -12.88 14.26 -14.92
N LYS A 79 -11.72 13.81 -14.44
CA LYS A 79 -10.40 14.03 -15.06
C LYS A 79 -9.53 12.80 -14.82
N ILE A 80 -8.99 12.24 -15.89
CA ILE A 80 -8.00 11.17 -15.81
C ILE A 80 -6.61 11.80 -15.78
N LEU A 81 -5.81 11.43 -14.78
CA LEU A 81 -4.41 11.82 -14.64
C LEU A 81 -3.53 10.60 -14.81
N GLU A 82 -2.37 10.74 -15.44
CA GLU A 82 -1.43 9.64 -15.63
C GLU A 82 -0.02 10.14 -15.34
N PHE A 83 0.51 9.76 -14.18
CA PHE A 83 1.87 10.11 -13.75
C PHE A 83 2.91 9.06 -14.18
N VAL A 84 2.45 7.84 -14.46
CA VAL A 84 3.23 6.73 -15.00
C VAL A 84 2.38 6.03 -16.06
N PRO A 85 2.96 5.74 -17.24
CA PRO A 85 2.23 5.02 -18.29
C PRO A 85 1.60 3.72 -17.78
N GLY A 86 0.31 3.52 -18.07
CA GLY A 86 -0.47 2.35 -17.68
C GLY A 86 -1.06 2.42 -16.27
N LYS A 87 -0.86 3.51 -15.53
CA LYS A 87 -1.35 3.68 -14.14
C LYS A 87 -2.19 4.96 -14.01
N PRO A 88 -3.43 4.94 -14.53
CA PRO A 88 -4.30 6.11 -14.47
C PRO A 88 -4.83 6.34 -13.05
N LEU A 89 -5.03 7.60 -12.70
CA LEU A 89 -5.79 8.07 -11.55
C LEU A 89 -7.05 8.77 -12.08
N LEU A 90 -8.22 8.32 -11.65
CA LEU A 90 -9.49 8.99 -11.98
C LEU A 90 -9.87 9.95 -10.85
N LEU A 91 -9.89 11.24 -11.16
CA LEU A 91 -10.35 12.30 -10.26
C LEU A 91 -11.79 12.66 -10.61
N VAL A 92 -12.70 12.52 -9.65
CA VAL A 92 -14.11 12.94 -9.76
C VAL A 92 -14.34 14.16 -8.88
N THR A 93 -15.14 15.12 -9.34
CA THR A 93 -15.41 16.37 -8.62
C THR A 93 -16.90 16.69 -8.57
N TRP A 94 -17.38 16.95 -7.36
CA TRP A 94 -18.67 17.58 -7.07
C TRP A 94 -18.44 18.99 -6.54
N ASN A 95 -18.73 19.99 -7.38
CA ASN A 95 -18.58 21.40 -7.01
C ASN A 95 -19.53 21.78 -5.87
N GLY A 96 -18.98 22.43 -4.84
CA GLY A 96 -19.76 23.02 -3.76
C GLY A 96 -20.17 24.47 -4.04
N LEU A 97 -21.04 25.01 -3.18
CA LEU A 97 -21.53 26.39 -3.27
C LEU A 97 -20.43 27.43 -3.00
N ASN A 98 -19.40 27.07 -2.24
CA ASN A 98 -18.34 27.97 -1.82
C ASN A 98 -16.94 27.38 -2.11
N PRO A 99 -16.45 27.48 -3.36
CA PRO A 99 -15.17 26.88 -3.77
C PRO A 99 -13.93 27.51 -3.12
N SER A 100 -14.09 28.60 -2.36
CA SER A 100 -12.99 29.19 -1.58
C SER A 100 -12.66 28.41 -0.31
N LEU A 101 -13.61 27.60 0.18
CA LEU A 101 -13.41 26.74 1.34
C LEU A 101 -12.47 25.57 0.96
N PRO A 102 -11.61 25.10 1.90
CA PRO A 102 -10.87 23.87 1.72
C PRO A 102 -11.80 22.69 1.38
N SER A 103 -11.45 21.92 0.36
CA SER A 103 -12.26 20.81 -0.14
C SER A 103 -12.12 19.55 0.72
N ILE A 104 -13.03 18.60 0.51
CA ILE A 104 -12.96 17.25 1.06
C ILE A 104 -12.50 16.30 -0.03
N LEU A 105 -11.51 15.45 0.25
CA LEU A 105 -11.14 14.35 -0.63
C LEU A 105 -11.62 13.02 -0.05
N LEU A 106 -12.26 12.20 -0.88
CA LEU A 106 -12.59 10.82 -0.60
C LEU A 106 -11.63 9.96 -1.43
N ASN A 107 -10.72 9.23 -0.79
CA ASN A 107 -9.74 8.39 -1.47
C ASN A 107 -10.21 6.93 -1.46
N SER A 108 -9.98 6.22 -2.57
CA SER A 108 -10.14 4.78 -2.70
C SER A 108 -9.19 4.28 -3.78
N HIS A 109 -8.64 3.09 -3.64
CA HIS A 109 -7.75 2.52 -4.65
C HIS A 109 -8.51 1.57 -5.58
N MET A 110 -7.98 1.39 -6.80
CA MET A 110 -8.62 0.57 -7.82
C MET A 110 -8.05 -0.84 -7.89
N ASP A 111 -6.80 -1.02 -7.48
CA ASP A 111 -6.11 -2.29 -7.54
C ASP A 111 -6.54 -3.25 -6.45
N SER A 112 -6.03 -4.46 -6.52
CA SER A 112 -6.24 -5.49 -5.49
C SER A 112 -5.04 -6.43 -5.49
N VAL A 113 -4.81 -7.09 -4.36
CA VAL A 113 -3.84 -8.19 -4.32
C VAL A 113 -4.25 -9.38 -5.19
N PRO A 114 -3.28 -10.22 -5.63
CA PRO A 114 -3.57 -11.50 -6.28
C PRO A 114 -4.51 -12.41 -5.48
N ALA A 115 -5.11 -13.37 -6.17
CA ALA A 115 -5.92 -14.43 -5.58
C ALA A 115 -5.50 -15.78 -6.13
N GLU A 116 -5.55 -16.84 -5.30
CA GLU A 116 -5.29 -18.22 -5.68
C GLU A 116 -6.62 -18.94 -5.99
N PRO A 117 -7.08 -19.03 -7.26
CA PRO A 117 -8.47 -19.39 -7.55
C PRO A 117 -8.88 -20.77 -7.02
N SER A 118 -7.94 -21.72 -6.90
CA SER A 118 -8.18 -23.06 -6.38
C SER A 118 -8.52 -23.13 -4.90
N LYS A 119 -8.24 -22.07 -4.14
CA LYS A 119 -8.54 -21.97 -2.70
C LYS A 119 -9.82 -21.19 -2.40
N TRP A 120 -10.52 -20.72 -3.43
CA TRP A 120 -11.76 -19.98 -3.29
C TRP A 120 -12.97 -20.87 -3.53
N LEU A 121 -14.03 -20.64 -2.76
CA LEU A 121 -15.35 -21.26 -2.90
C LEU A 121 -16.02 -20.85 -4.22
N TYR A 122 -15.79 -19.62 -4.66
CA TYR A 122 -16.27 -19.06 -5.92
C TYR A 122 -15.11 -18.36 -6.64
N PRO A 123 -15.08 -18.31 -7.99
CA PRO A 123 -14.02 -17.61 -8.71
C PRO A 123 -13.83 -16.18 -8.18
N PRO A 124 -12.60 -15.72 -7.87
CA PRO A 124 -12.38 -14.49 -7.10
C PRO A 124 -12.97 -13.20 -7.70
N PHE A 125 -13.24 -13.17 -9.00
CA PHE A 125 -13.79 -12.02 -9.72
C PHE A 125 -15.17 -12.33 -10.31
N SER A 126 -15.89 -13.32 -9.78
CA SER A 126 -17.25 -13.65 -10.25
C SER A 126 -18.33 -12.79 -9.61
N ALA A 127 -18.04 -12.22 -8.42
CA ALA A 127 -18.98 -11.47 -7.59
C ALA A 127 -20.26 -12.28 -7.30
N VAL A 128 -20.13 -13.56 -6.95
CA VAL A 128 -21.27 -14.41 -6.62
C VAL A 128 -21.95 -13.90 -5.35
N ARG A 129 -23.23 -13.54 -5.48
CA ARG A 129 -24.10 -13.22 -4.35
C ARG A 129 -24.85 -14.49 -3.94
N THR A 130 -24.64 -14.91 -2.71
CA THR A 130 -25.31 -16.06 -2.10
C THR A 130 -26.69 -15.66 -1.56
N SER A 131 -27.55 -16.65 -1.28
CA SER A 131 -28.91 -16.42 -0.80
C SER A 131 -28.98 -15.76 0.58
N ASP A 132 -27.93 -15.86 1.40
CA ASP A 132 -27.81 -15.14 2.68
C ASP A 132 -27.20 -13.73 2.53
N GLY A 133 -27.00 -13.28 1.29
CA GLY A 133 -26.60 -11.92 0.94
C GLY A 133 -25.10 -11.68 0.88
N LYS A 134 -24.24 -12.69 1.07
CA LYS A 134 -22.78 -12.51 0.95
C LYS A 134 -22.38 -12.44 -0.52
N ILE A 135 -21.64 -11.40 -0.88
CA ILE A 135 -21.06 -11.20 -2.21
C ILE A 135 -19.59 -11.58 -2.13
N PHE A 136 -19.23 -12.73 -2.69
CA PHE A 136 -17.85 -13.24 -2.70
C PHE A 136 -17.08 -12.67 -3.88
N ALA A 137 -16.03 -11.91 -3.58
CA ALA A 137 -15.07 -11.43 -4.57
C ALA A 137 -13.84 -10.83 -3.87
N ARG A 138 -12.68 -10.91 -4.56
CA ARG A 138 -11.52 -10.08 -4.25
C ARG A 138 -11.91 -8.61 -4.44
N GLY A 139 -11.64 -7.80 -3.42
CA GLY A 139 -11.97 -6.38 -3.36
C GLY A 139 -13.39 -6.09 -2.86
N SER A 140 -14.11 -7.09 -2.36
CA SER A 140 -15.40 -6.88 -1.71
C SER A 140 -15.29 -6.15 -0.36
N GLN A 141 -14.12 -6.16 0.27
CA GLN A 141 -13.75 -5.36 1.44
C GLN A 141 -12.63 -4.35 1.12
N ASP A 142 -11.76 -4.62 0.14
CA ASP A 142 -10.50 -3.88 -0.09
C ASP A 142 -10.16 -3.65 -1.58
N ASP A 143 -10.48 -2.51 -2.18
CA ASP A 143 -11.25 -1.40 -1.59
C ASP A 143 -12.48 -1.00 -2.44
N LYS A 144 -12.88 -1.89 -3.36
CA LYS A 144 -13.94 -1.60 -4.33
C LYS A 144 -15.29 -1.32 -3.70
N CYS A 145 -15.53 -1.79 -2.48
CA CYS A 145 -16.75 -1.47 -1.75
C CYS A 145 -16.86 0.02 -1.43
N ILE A 146 -15.76 0.65 -0.98
CA ILE A 146 -15.74 2.07 -0.62
C ILE A 146 -15.93 2.91 -1.88
N ALA A 147 -15.23 2.57 -2.98
CA ALA A 147 -15.36 3.26 -4.26
C ALA A 147 -16.82 3.41 -4.71
N ILE A 148 -17.58 2.30 -4.68
CA ILE A 148 -18.99 2.32 -5.09
C ILE A 148 -19.85 3.00 -4.02
N GLN A 149 -19.59 2.77 -2.73
CA GLN A 149 -20.36 3.43 -1.67
C GLN A 149 -20.27 4.96 -1.72
N TYR A 150 -19.12 5.54 -2.09
CA TYR A 150 -19.00 6.97 -2.31
C TYR A 150 -19.90 7.48 -3.43
N LEU A 151 -19.87 6.84 -4.60
CA LEU A 151 -20.72 7.24 -5.73
C LEU A 151 -22.21 7.07 -5.40
N GLU A 152 -22.59 6.00 -4.72
CA GLU A 152 -23.98 5.76 -4.31
C GLU A 152 -24.47 6.75 -3.25
N ALA A 153 -23.62 7.11 -2.30
CA ALA A 153 -23.96 8.12 -1.30
C ALA A 153 -24.19 9.48 -1.96
N ILE A 154 -23.31 9.87 -2.89
CA ILE A 154 -23.47 11.11 -3.67
C ILE A 154 -24.73 11.05 -4.54
N ARG A 155 -24.99 9.92 -5.22
CA ARG A 155 -26.21 9.69 -6.01
C ARG A 155 -27.47 9.92 -5.19
N ASN A 156 -27.52 9.38 -3.97
CA ASN A 156 -28.65 9.52 -3.05
C ASN A 156 -28.78 10.94 -2.46
N LEU A 157 -27.67 11.64 -2.24
CA LEU A 157 -27.71 13.04 -1.80
C LEU A 157 -28.22 13.95 -2.92
N ARG A 158 -27.74 13.75 -4.15
CA ARG A 158 -28.17 14.52 -5.32
C ARG A 158 -29.64 14.29 -5.67
N SER A 159 -30.14 13.05 -5.57
CA SER A 159 -31.56 12.77 -5.80
C SER A 159 -32.50 13.46 -4.80
N ARG A 160 -31.97 13.86 -3.63
CA ARG A 160 -32.66 14.67 -2.61
C ARG A 160 -32.38 16.16 -2.74
N ASN A 161 -31.77 16.61 -3.84
CA ASN A 161 -31.38 18.00 -4.09
C ASN A 161 -30.42 18.58 -3.03
N PHE A 162 -29.63 17.74 -2.36
CA PHE A 162 -28.56 18.24 -1.50
C PHE A 162 -27.46 18.89 -2.36
N VAL A 163 -26.94 20.02 -1.90
CA VAL A 163 -25.79 20.70 -2.51
C VAL A 163 -24.77 20.97 -1.41
N PRO A 164 -23.52 20.48 -1.55
CA PRO A 164 -22.51 20.69 -0.52
C PRO A 164 -22.01 22.14 -0.51
N ASP A 165 -21.63 22.66 0.66
CA ASP A 165 -21.00 23.98 0.75
C ASP A 165 -19.56 23.94 0.21
N ARG A 166 -18.81 22.88 0.56
CA ARG A 166 -17.45 22.62 0.09
C ARG A 166 -17.44 21.77 -1.16
N THR A 167 -16.46 21.99 -2.02
CA THR A 167 -16.18 21.04 -3.11
C THR A 167 -15.76 19.69 -2.52
N ILE A 168 -16.31 18.61 -3.09
CA ILE A 168 -15.92 17.23 -2.79
C ILE A 168 -15.19 16.68 -4.00
N HIS A 169 -14.06 16.04 -3.76
CA HIS A 169 -13.33 15.26 -4.75
C HIS A 169 -13.34 13.78 -4.36
N ILE A 170 -13.33 12.89 -5.36
CA ILE A 170 -13.00 11.48 -5.17
C ILE A 170 -11.74 11.20 -5.98
N SER A 171 -10.71 10.62 -5.36
CA SER A 171 -9.55 10.07 -6.06
C SER A 171 -9.65 8.56 -6.09
N TYR A 172 -9.71 8.01 -7.31
CA TYR A 172 -9.49 6.59 -7.57
C TYR A 172 -8.06 6.40 -8.02
N VAL A 173 -7.22 5.91 -7.11
CA VAL A 173 -5.78 5.82 -7.30
C VAL A 173 -5.35 4.41 -7.72
N PRO A 174 -4.28 4.27 -8.51
CA PRO A 174 -3.65 2.99 -8.75
C PRO A 174 -2.58 2.70 -7.68
N ASP A 175 -2.19 1.43 -7.62
CA ASP A 175 -0.97 0.91 -6.99
C ASP A 175 -0.91 0.90 -5.46
N GLU A 176 -2.02 1.14 -4.74
CA GLU A 176 -2.02 1.15 -3.27
C GLU A 176 -1.41 -0.15 -2.72
N GLU A 177 -1.86 -1.30 -3.25
CA GLU A 177 -1.52 -2.65 -2.80
C GLU A 177 -0.04 -3.02 -3.00
N ILE A 178 0.67 -2.24 -3.82
CA ILE A 178 2.12 -2.36 -4.04
C ILE A 178 2.92 -1.15 -3.53
N GLY A 179 2.26 -0.24 -2.80
CA GLY A 179 2.88 0.84 -2.05
C GLY A 179 2.59 2.26 -2.55
N GLY A 180 1.64 2.47 -3.45
CA GLY A 180 1.09 3.78 -3.84
C GLY A 180 2.08 4.80 -4.43
N PHE A 181 3.32 4.39 -4.71
CA PHE A 181 4.41 5.29 -5.11
C PHE A 181 4.22 5.91 -6.50
N ASP A 182 3.60 5.17 -7.41
CA ASP A 182 3.32 5.66 -8.77
C ASP A 182 1.94 6.32 -8.90
N GLY A 183 1.05 6.10 -7.93
CA GLY A 183 -0.27 6.70 -7.82
C GLY A 183 -0.29 7.87 -6.82
N ALA A 184 -0.81 7.63 -5.61
CA ALA A 184 -1.04 8.66 -4.60
C ALA A 184 0.21 9.49 -4.27
N ALA A 185 1.40 8.89 -4.16
CA ALA A 185 2.62 9.64 -3.85
C ALA A 185 2.96 10.70 -4.91
N LYS A 186 2.75 10.40 -6.19
CA LYS A 186 2.96 11.37 -7.29
C LYS A 186 1.80 12.36 -7.36
N PHE A 187 0.59 11.90 -7.10
CA PHE A 187 -0.59 12.75 -7.08
C PHE A 187 -0.44 13.89 -6.07
N VAL A 188 -0.08 13.62 -4.82
CA VAL A 188 0.03 14.66 -3.78
C VAL A 188 1.12 15.70 -4.07
N LEU A 189 2.12 15.36 -4.91
CA LEU A 189 3.18 16.27 -5.33
C LEU A 189 2.82 17.10 -6.57
N SER A 190 1.76 16.70 -7.29
CA SER A 190 1.35 17.30 -8.57
C SER A 190 0.82 18.72 -8.43
N LYS A 191 0.73 19.43 -9.56
CA LYS A 191 0.10 20.75 -9.62
C LYS A 191 -1.42 20.60 -9.45
N GLU A 192 -1.99 19.57 -10.07
CA GLU A 192 -3.41 19.23 -10.04
C GLU A 192 -3.90 19.08 -8.60
N PHE A 193 -3.16 18.36 -7.76
CA PHE A 193 -3.52 18.18 -6.36
C PHE A 193 -3.54 19.50 -5.57
N LYS A 194 -2.55 20.38 -5.81
CA LYS A 194 -2.50 21.70 -5.15
C LYS A 194 -3.69 22.57 -5.51
N GLU A 195 -4.21 22.46 -6.73
CA GLU A 195 -5.39 23.19 -7.20
C GLU A 195 -6.69 22.71 -6.52
N LEU A 196 -6.73 21.49 -5.99
CA LEU A 196 -7.91 20.96 -5.28
C LEU A 196 -8.15 21.63 -3.93
N ASN A 197 -7.14 22.28 -3.34
CA ASN A 197 -7.26 22.94 -2.03
C ASN A 197 -7.80 22.00 -0.92
N VAL A 198 -7.29 20.76 -0.86
CA VAL A 198 -7.78 19.73 0.08
C VAL A 198 -7.49 20.14 1.52
N GLY A 199 -8.54 20.20 2.35
CA GLY A 199 -8.43 20.50 3.78
C GLY A 199 -8.62 19.29 4.69
N PHE A 200 -9.22 18.22 4.19
CA PHE A 200 -9.45 16.96 4.91
C PHE A 200 -9.60 15.82 3.92
N MET A 201 -9.12 14.63 4.28
CA MET A 201 -9.31 13.41 3.49
C MET A 201 -9.92 12.28 4.31
N MET A 202 -10.79 11.51 3.67
CA MET A 202 -11.12 10.16 4.09
C MET A 202 -10.37 9.14 3.26
N ASP A 203 -9.81 8.14 3.93
CA ASP A 203 -9.13 7.01 3.31
C ASP A 203 -9.81 5.70 3.70
N GLU A 204 -9.34 4.60 3.13
CA GLU A 204 -9.80 3.26 3.50
C GLU A 204 -9.59 2.94 4.98
N GLY A 205 -10.38 2.00 5.48
CA GLY A 205 -10.27 1.43 6.82
C GLY A 205 -10.31 -0.10 6.76
N GLN A 206 -10.87 -0.71 7.79
CA GLN A 206 -10.99 -2.17 7.87
C GLN A 206 -12.39 -2.56 8.33
N ALA A 207 -12.78 -3.78 7.95
CA ALA A 207 -13.93 -4.44 8.56
C ALA A 207 -13.78 -4.56 10.08
N SER A 208 -14.92 -4.66 10.74
CA SER A 208 -15.02 -4.87 12.18
C SER A 208 -15.89 -6.09 12.47
N PRO A 209 -15.36 -7.09 13.20
CA PRO A 209 -16.17 -8.25 13.62
C PRO A 209 -17.33 -7.88 14.56
N GLY A 210 -17.23 -6.74 15.26
CA GLY A 210 -18.25 -6.25 16.19
C GLY A 210 -19.20 -5.22 15.58
N ASP A 211 -20.11 -4.70 16.40
CA ASP A 211 -21.11 -3.69 16.01
C ASP A 211 -20.56 -2.26 15.88
N GLU A 212 -19.31 -2.05 16.30
CA GLU A 212 -18.58 -0.79 16.17
C GLU A 212 -17.80 -0.71 14.85
N PHE A 213 -17.80 0.46 14.22
CA PHE A 213 -16.89 0.76 13.12
C PHE A 213 -15.52 1.17 13.66
N ARG A 214 -14.47 0.69 13.00
CA ARG A 214 -13.09 1.02 13.30
C ARG A 214 -12.69 2.30 12.57
N VAL A 215 -11.85 3.11 13.21
CA VAL A 215 -11.33 4.36 12.64
C VAL A 215 -9.85 4.52 12.91
N PHE A 216 -9.10 4.84 11.87
CA PHE A 216 -7.65 4.89 11.89
C PHE A 216 -7.16 6.32 11.77
N TYR A 217 -6.39 6.75 12.77
CA TYR A 217 -5.85 8.10 12.82
C TYR A 217 -4.39 8.17 12.36
N ALA A 218 -3.73 7.02 12.23
CA ALA A 218 -2.38 6.86 11.73
C ALA A 218 -2.16 5.42 11.26
N ASP A 219 -1.06 5.20 10.54
CA ASP A 219 -0.67 3.87 10.06
C ASP A 219 0.75 3.56 10.52
N ARG A 220 1.12 2.29 10.56
CA ARG A 220 2.51 1.90 10.77
C ARG A 220 3.26 2.00 9.46
N SER A 221 4.53 2.38 9.53
CA SER A 221 5.40 2.44 8.36
C SER A 221 6.10 1.09 8.15
N PRO A 222 6.10 0.51 6.93
CA PRO A 222 6.76 -0.75 6.64
C PRO A 222 8.23 -0.54 6.31
N TRP A 223 9.10 -1.26 6.99
CA TRP A 223 10.54 -1.32 6.74
C TRP A 223 10.96 -2.75 6.43
N GLY A 224 11.70 -2.94 5.35
CA GLY A 224 12.48 -4.16 5.12
C GLY A 224 13.85 -4.01 5.77
N LEU A 225 14.32 -5.04 6.47
CA LEU A 225 15.70 -5.09 6.97
C LEU A 225 16.34 -6.38 6.47
N ILE A 226 17.47 -6.26 5.78
CA ILE A 226 18.32 -7.40 5.41
C ILE A 226 19.62 -7.26 6.20
N ILE A 227 20.00 -8.31 6.93
CA ILE A 227 21.28 -8.42 7.62
C ILE A 227 22.10 -9.50 6.94
N ARG A 228 23.34 -9.18 6.55
CA ARG A 228 24.31 -10.13 5.99
C ARG A 228 25.50 -10.26 6.91
N ALA A 229 25.95 -11.49 7.09
CA ALA A 229 27.16 -11.85 7.80
C ALA A 229 28.17 -12.46 6.84
N GLU A 230 29.42 -12.06 6.97
CA GLU A 230 30.54 -12.66 6.25
C GLU A 230 31.52 -13.30 7.24
N GLY A 231 32.11 -14.42 6.83
CA GLY A 231 33.06 -15.18 7.63
C GLY A 231 33.93 -16.08 6.78
N THR A 232 34.98 -16.64 7.38
CA THR A 232 35.86 -17.57 6.67
C THR A 232 35.16 -18.92 6.51
N PRO A 233 35.06 -19.48 5.27
CA PRO A 233 34.52 -20.82 5.08
C PRO A 233 35.49 -21.86 5.64
N GLY A 234 34.99 -23.02 6.04
CA GLY A 234 35.87 -24.04 6.60
C GLY A 234 35.21 -25.39 6.84
N HIS A 235 36.02 -26.37 7.25
CA HIS A 235 35.51 -27.70 7.56
C HIS A 235 34.63 -27.63 8.82
N GLY A 236 33.44 -28.26 8.79
CA GLY A 236 32.47 -28.25 9.89
C GLY A 236 32.94 -28.90 11.19
N SER A 237 34.04 -29.67 11.15
CA SER A 237 34.66 -30.26 12.35
C SER A 237 35.57 -29.30 13.13
N ARG A 238 35.84 -28.10 12.60
CA ARG A 238 36.69 -27.09 13.25
C ARG A 238 35.82 -25.98 13.84
N MET A 239 36.23 -25.43 14.97
CA MET A 239 35.61 -24.23 15.53
C MET A 239 36.38 -23.01 15.01
N TYR A 240 35.66 -22.01 14.50
CA TYR A 240 36.20 -20.72 14.08
C TYR A 240 35.43 -19.62 14.79
N ASP A 241 36.15 -18.64 15.34
CA ASP A 241 35.52 -17.42 15.83
C ASP A 241 35.04 -16.58 14.64
N ASN A 242 33.93 -15.87 14.84
CA ASN A 242 33.37 -14.93 13.86
C ASN A 242 32.97 -15.59 12.53
N SER A 243 32.48 -16.83 12.58
CA SER A 243 31.86 -17.45 11.41
C SER A 243 30.59 -16.69 11.00
N ALA A 244 30.24 -16.71 9.72
CA ALA A 244 29.08 -15.97 9.20
C ALA A 244 27.79 -16.39 9.93
N MET A 245 27.57 -17.70 10.07
CA MET A 245 26.41 -18.25 10.75
C MET A 245 26.35 -17.89 12.23
N GLU A 246 27.46 -18.00 12.97
CA GLU A 246 27.48 -17.63 14.39
C GLU A 246 27.13 -16.15 14.60
N ASN A 247 27.71 -15.27 13.79
CA ASN A 247 27.46 -13.83 13.89
C ASN A 247 26.02 -13.47 13.55
N LEU A 248 25.45 -14.07 12.50
CA LEU A 248 24.04 -13.89 12.14
C LEU A 248 23.12 -14.41 13.26
N MET A 249 23.38 -15.60 13.80
CA MET A 249 22.55 -16.19 14.86
C MET A 249 22.52 -15.34 16.13
N LYS A 250 23.67 -14.76 16.53
CA LYS A 250 23.72 -13.79 17.64
C LYS A 250 22.84 -12.56 17.36
N SER A 251 22.79 -12.10 16.11
CA SER A 251 21.92 -10.97 15.72
C SER A 251 20.45 -11.33 15.75
N VAL A 252 20.08 -12.49 15.21
CA VAL A 252 18.71 -13.03 15.28
C VAL A 252 18.26 -13.13 16.74
N GLU A 253 19.09 -13.62 17.64
CA GLU A 253 18.77 -13.72 19.07
C GLU A 253 18.48 -12.36 19.72
N ILE A 254 19.32 -11.35 19.43
CA ILE A 254 19.13 -9.98 19.95
C ILE A 254 17.81 -9.39 19.43
N ILE A 255 17.51 -9.58 18.14
CA ILE A 255 16.27 -9.09 17.52
C ILE A 255 15.05 -9.81 18.12
N SER A 256 15.13 -11.12 18.33
CA SER A 256 14.07 -11.90 18.97
C SER A 256 13.76 -11.41 20.39
N LYS A 257 14.79 -11.11 21.20
CA LYS A 257 14.61 -10.53 22.54
C LYS A 257 13.94 -9.15 22.49
N PHE A 258 14.32 -8.31 21.54
CA PHE A 258 13.65 -7.02 21.33
C PHE A 258 12.17 -7.22 20.97
N ARG A 259 11.88 -8.11 20.02
CA ARG A 259 10.50 -8.45 19.62
C ARG A 259 9.67 -8.96 20.80
N GLU A 260 10.23 -9.85 21.62
CA GLU A 260 9.59 -10.36 22.83
C GLU A 260 9.24 -9.23 23.78
N SER A 261 10.18 -8.31 24.05
CA SER A 261 9.90 -7.16 24.92
C SER A 261 8.76 -6.26 24.41
N GLN A 262 8.65 -6.08 23.09
CA GLN A 262 7.54 -5.33 22.48
C GLN A 262 6.22 -6.08 22.62
N PHE A 263 6.24 -7.41 22.43
CA PHE A 263 5.04 -8.22 22.54
C PHE A 263 4.57 -8.43 23.99
N ASP A 264 5.49 -8.39 24.95
CA ASP A 264 5.16 -8.46 26.38
C ASP A 264 4.33 -7.24 26.82
N MET A 265 4.63 -6.03 26.31
CA MET A 265 3.78 -4.85 26.50
C MET A 265 2.36 -5.07 25.97
N VAL A 266 2.24 -5.74 24.82
CA VAL A 266 0.94 -6.07 24.21
C VAL A 266 0.18 -7.09 25.05
N LYS A 267 0.85 -8.17 25.49
CA LYS A 267 0.24 -9.19 26.36
C LYS A 267 -0.18 -8.64 27.72
N ALA A 268 0.57 -7.68 28.25
CA ALA A 268 0.26 -7.00 29.49
C ALA A 268 -0.90 -5.99 29.35
N GLY A 269 -1.33 -5.67 28.13
CA GLY A 269 -2.36 -4.66 27.85
C GLY A 269 -1.88 -3.22 28.02
N GLU A 270 -0.55 -3.00 28.07
CA GLU A 270 0.06 -1.68 28.21
C GLU A 270 0.05 -0.89 26.89
N ALA A 271 0.02 -1.60 25.76
CA ALA A 271 -0.04 -1.03 24.42
C ALA A 271 -0.83 -1.96 23.48
N ALA A 272 -1.52 -1.38 22.50
CA ALA A 272 -2.07 -2.16 21.40
C ALA A 272 -0.94 -2.69 20.50
N ASN A 273 -1.21 -3.78 19.77
CA ASN A 273 -0.24 -4.36 18.83
C ASN A 273 0.25 -3.36 17.76
N SER A 274 -0.57 -2.36 17.42
CA SER A 274 -0.20 -1.31 16.46
C SER A 274 0.55 -0.12 17.07
N GLU A 275 0.65 -0.05 18.40
CA GLU A 275 1.34 1.03 19.13
C GLU A 275 2.80 0.66 19.47
N VAL A 276 3.20 -0.60 19.25
CA VAL A 276 4.57 -1.08 19.45
C VAL A 276 5.33 -1.25 18.13
N ILE A 277 6.65 -1.41 18.20
CA ILE A 277 7.44 -1.84 17.03
C ILE A 277 7.36 -3.35 16.93
N SER A 278 7.08 -3.87 15.74
CA SER A 278 7.19 -5.30 15.46
C SER A 278 8.33 -5.51 14.49
N VAL A 279 9.11 -6.55 14.75
CA VAL A 279 10.14 -7.05 13.86
C VAL A 279 9.92 -8.55 13.75
N ASN A 280 9.65 -9.05 12.55
CA ASN A 280 9.38 -10.46 12.33
C ASN A 280 10.39 -11.03 11.33
N PRO A 281 11.02 -12.18 11.62
CA PRO A 281 11.89 -12.85 10.65
C PRO A 281 11.07 -13.32 9.46
N VAL A 282 11.55 -13.01 8.25
CA VAL A 282 10.89 -13.34 6.97
C VAL A 282 11.63 -14.46 6.26
N PHE A 283 12.97 -14.42 6.27
CA PHE A 283 13.79 -15.50 5.71
C PHE A 283 15.15 -15.60 6.42
N VAL A 284 15.76 -16.77 6.29
CA VAL A 284 17.18 -17.01 6.60
C VAL A 284 17.76 -17.79 5.42
N ASN A 285 18.91 -17.35 4.92
CA ASN A 285 19.62 -17.97 3.81
C ASN A 285 21.08 -18.19 4.20
N ALA A 286 21.50 -19.45 4.28
CA ALA A 286 22.86 -19.83 4.60
C ALA A 286 23.14 -21.29 4.26
N GLY A 287 24.43 -21.64 4.20
CA GLY A 287 24.89 -22.99 3.87
C GLY A 287 25.41 -23.07 2.44
N ILE A 288 26.15 -24.13 2.14
CA ILE A 288 26.70 -24.34 0.79
C ILE A 288 25.81 -25.32 0.04
N PRO A 289 25.19 -24.93 -1.08
CA PRO A 289 24.31 -25.82 -1.84
C PRO A 289 25.03 -27.04 -2.40
N SER A 290 24.28 -28.12 -2.54
CA SER A 290 24.64 -29.37 -3.21
C SER A 290 23.43 -29.90 -4.00
N PRO A 291 23.60 -30.87 -4.90
CA PRO A 291 22.47 -31.41 -5.68
C PRO A 291 21.31 -31.99 -4.85
N THR A 292 21.57 -32.37 -3.59
CA THR A 292 20.57 -33.00 -2.71
C THR A 292 20.21 -32.15 -1.49
N GLY A 293 20.62 -30.87 -1.44
CA GLY A 293 20.43 -30.00 -0.27
C GLY A 293 21.68 -29.19 0.03
N PHE A 294 22.26 -29.32 1.22
CA PHE A 294 23.44 -28.57 1.65
C PHE A 294 24.62 -29.46 2.02
N VAL A 295 25.84 -28.94 1.86
CA VAL A 295 27.08 -29.63 2.24
C VAL A 295 27.27 -29.58 3.76
N MET A 296 26.94 -30.67 4.45
CA MET A 296 26.87 -30.73 5.92
C MET A 296 28.21 -30.60 6.65
N ASN A 297 29.33 -30.91 6.00
CA ASN A 297 30.66 -30.81 6.61
C ASN A 297 31.38 -29.51 6.26
N MET A 298 30.66 -28.47 5.82
CA MET A 298 31.22 -27.15 5.55
C MET A 298 30.50 -26.03 6.28
N GLN A 299 31.28 -25.08 6.78
CA GLN A 299 30.81 -23.81 7.30
C GLN A 299 30.75 -22.81 6.14
N PRO A 300 29.61 -22.12 5.93
CA PRO A 300 29.46 -21.17 4.84
C PRO A 300 30.26 -19.89 5.10
N SER A 301 30.71 -19.24 4.04
CA SER A 301 31.36 -17.93 4.09
C SER A 301 30.38 -16.77 4.27
N GLU A 302 29.10 -17.00 4.00
CA GLU A 302 28.05 -16.01 4.05
C GLU A 302 26.78 -16.56 4.72
N ALA A 303 26.04 -15.66 5.37
CA ALA A 303 24.71 -15.95 5.91
C ALA A 303 23.88 -14.67 5.87
N GLU A 304 22.61 -14.77 5.54
CA GLU A 304 21.69 -13.63 5.42
C GLU A 304 20.37 -13.90 6.15
N ALA A 305 19.81 -12.88 6.78
CA ALA A 305 18.44 -12.92 7.29
C ALA A 305 17.67 -11.64 6.92
N GLY A 306 16.40 -11.82 6.53
CA GLY A 306 15.48 -10.73 6.26
C GLY A 306 14.41 -10.59 7.34
N PHE A 307 14.01 -9.36 7.62
CA PHE A 307 13.00 -9.01 8.61
C PHE A 307 12.00 -8.00 8.04
N ASP A 308 10.72 -8.15 8.42
CA ASP A 308 9.67 -7.14 8.23
C ASP A 308 9.52 -6.36 9.54
N LEU A 309 9.73 -5.06 9.46
CA LEU A 309 9.57 -4.12 10.55
C LEU A 309 8.33 -3.27 10.30
N ARG A 310 7.53 -3.06 11.34
CA ARG A 310 6.42 -2.10 11.33
C ARG A 310 6.65 -1.07 12.41
N ILE A 311 6.87 0.18 12.00
CA ILE A 311 7.23 1.28 12.89
C ILE A 311 5.98 2.13 13.15
N PRO A 312 5.50 2.25 14.39
CA PRO A 312 4.38 3.14 14.70
C PRO A 312 4.83 4.61 14.58
N PRO A 313 3.91 5.54 14.28
CA PRO A 313 4.21 6.97 14.15
C PRO A 313 4.80 7.58 15.42
N THR A 314 4.51 6.99 16.59
CA THR A 314 4.98 7.41 17.91
C THR A 314 6.44 7.01 18.19
N ALA A 315 7.01 6.08 17.42
CA ALA A 315 8.41 5.67 17.60
C ALA A 315 9.39 6.74 17.07
N ASP A 316 10.63 6.69 17.58
CA ASP A 316 11.77 7.41 17.01
C ASP A 316 12.46 6.52 15.95
N PRO A 317 12.28 6.82 14.64
CA PRO A 317 12.92 6.03 13.59
C PRO A 317 14.45 6.10 13.64
N ASP A 318 15.03 7.20 14.12
CA ASP A 318 16.49 7.34 14.22
C ASP A 318 17.05 6.47 15.35
N ALA A 319 16.32 6.28 16.44
CA ALA A 319 16.68 5.31 17.47
C ALA A 319 16.70 3.87 16.92
N ILE A 320 15.78 3.54 16.01
CA ILE A 320 15.77 2.21 15.37
C ILE A 320 16.91 2.06 14.38
N ARG A 321 17.23 3.07 13.57
CA ARG A 321 18.42 3.05 12.71
C ARG A 321 19.71 2.86 13.53
N ARG A 322 19.86 3.60 14.63
CA ARG A 322 21.01 3.43 15.55
C ARG A 322 21.06 2.02 16.13
N ARG A 323 19.94 1.50 16.65
CA ARG A 323 19.86 0.14 17.17
C ARG A 323 20.24 -0.91 16.13
N ILE A 324 19.80 -0.76 14.89
CA ILE A 324 20.15 -1.66 13.79
C ILE A 324 21.68 -1.68 13.60
N VAL A 325 22.32 -0.52 13.52
CA VAL A 325 23.77 -0.43 13.26
C VAL A 325 24.61 -0.83 14.47
N GLU A 326 24.20 -0.47 15.69
CA GLU A 326 25.04 -0.61 16.88
C GLU A 326 24.87 -1.96 17.60
N GLU A 327 23.65 -2.52 17.54
CA GLU A 327 23.26 -3.71 18.29
C GLU A 327 22.94 -4.90 17.37
N TRP A 328 22.07 -4.71 16.37
CA TRP A 328 21.54 -5.82 15.57
C TRP A 328 22.50 -6.26 14.46
N ALA A 329 23.14 -5.34 13.76
CA ALA A 329 24.06 -5.61 12.65
C ALA A 329 25.39 -4.86 12.80
N PRO A 330 26.10 -4.97 13.94
CA PRO A 330 27.31 -4.20 14.15
C PRO A 330 28.47 -4.69 13.30
N ALA A 331 29.15 -3.76 12.63
CA ALA A 331 30.31 -4.03 11.78
C ALA A 331 31.43 -4.80 12.50
N ARG A 332 31.56 -4.64 13.83
CA ARG A 332 32.52 -5.40 14.66
C ARG A 332 32.30 -6.92 14.66
N ARG A 333 31.13 -7.40 14.22
CA ARG A 333 30.78 -8.82 14.04
C ARG A 333 30.73 -9.22 12.56
N ASN A 334 31.40 -8.48 11.66
CA ASN A 334 31.36 -8.70 10.21
C ASN A 334 29.94 -8.75 9.64
N LEU A 335 29.07 -7.86 10.15
CA LEU A 335 27.69 -7.73 9.73
C LEU A 335 27.51 -6.46 8.90
N THR A 336 26.65 -6.54 7.90
CA THR A 336 26.12 -5.38 7.18
C THR A 336 24.59 -5.41 7.23
N SER A 337 23.98 -4.23 7.11
CA SER A 337 22.52 -4.10 7.09
C SER A 337 22.07 -3.22 5.94
N GLN A 338 20.96 -3.60 5.32
CA GLN A 338 20.22 -2.79 4.36
C GLN A 338 18.82 -2.53 4.90
N ILE A 339 18.46 -1.25 5.04
CA ILE A 339 17.12 -0.82 5.40
C ILE A 339 16.39 -0.39 4.12
N ILE A 340 15.17 -0.87 3.93
CA ILE A 340 14.29 -0.55 2.82
C ILE A 340 13.05 0.12 3.41
N GLU A 341 13.03 1.45 3.39
CA GLU A 341 11.91 2.22 3.92
C GLU A 341 10.81 2.35 2.87
N LYS A 342 9.62 1.80 3.13
CA LYS A 342 8.49 1.83 2.18
C LYS A 342 7.55 2.99 2.47
N GLY A 343 8.07 4.21 2.38
CA GLY A 343 7.30 5.45 2.50
C GLY A 343 7.71 6.34 3.68
N PRO A 344 7.07 7.51 3.83
CA PRO A 344 7.42 8.48 4.86
C PRO A 344 6.98 8.02 6.27
N ILE A 345 7.72 8.47 7.28
CA ILE A 345 7.39 8.29 8.72
C ILE A 345 7.12 9.63 9.41
N ARG A 346 7.61 10.72 8.81
CA ARG A 346 7.46 12.09 9.31
C ARG A 346 6.90 12.97 8.20
N ASP A 347 6.20 14.03 8.59
CA ASP A 347 5.82 15.09 7.68
C ASP A 347 7.02 15.95 7.29
N TYR A 348 6.83 16.92 6.40
CA TYR A 348 7.89 17.83 5.94
C TYR A 348 8.47 18.74 7.04
N LEU A 349 7.86 18.76 8.24
CA LEU A 349 8.35 19.49 9.41
C LEU A 349 8.96 18.56 10.48
N GLY A 350 9.09 17.26 10.19
CA GLY A 350 9.66 16.27 11.11
C GLY A 350 8.69 15.76 12.19
N ARG A 351 7.39 16.03 12.07
CA ARG A 351 6.36 15.59 13.02
C ARG A 351 5.82 14.19 12.66
N PRO A 352 5.30 13.42 13.63
CA PRO A 352 4.64 12.14 13.36
C PRO A 352 3.48 12.25 12.35
N LEU A 353 3.35 11.25 11.48
CA LEU A 353 2.22 11.13 10.54
C LEU A 353 0.97 10.62 11.24
N LEU A 354 0.25 11.51 11.93
CA LEU A 354 -1.00 11.18 12.60
C LEU A 354 -2.02 12.32 12.49
N THR A 355 -3.29 11.97 12.60
CA THR A 355 -4.42 12.89 12.67
C THR A 355 -4.91 12.96 14.12
N MET A 356 -5.14 14.17 14.63
CA MET A 356 -5.69 14.33 15.97
C MET A 356 -7.16 13.87 16.00
N THR A 357 -7.52 13.04 16.97
CA THR A 357 -8.89 12.50 17.18
C THR A 357 -9.48 13.01 18.50
N ASN A 358 -9.34 14.31 18.73
CA ASN A 358 -9.92 15.03 19.87
C ASN A 358 -10.48 16.39 19.41
N ASP A 359 -10.98 17.18 20.34
CA ASP A 359 -11.68 18.45 20.05
C ASP A 359 -10.78 19.53 19.42
N SER A 360 -9.45 19.35 19.40
CA SER A 360 -8.56 20.26 18.67
C SER A 360 -8.65 20.09 17.15
N ASN A 361 -9.24 18.98 16.68
CA ASN A 361 -9.52 18.73 15.27
C ASN A 361 -11.03 18.80 15.02
N PRO A 362 -11.54 19.86 14.39
CA PRO A 362 -12.98 19.98 14.16
C PRO A 362 -13.52 18.89 13.22
N TRP A 363 -12.70 18.40 12.28
CA TRP A 363 -13.08 17.31 11.36
C TRP A 363 -13.43 16.02 12.11
N TRP A 364 -12.69 15.73 13.17
CA TRP A 364 -12.95 14.58 14.03
C TRP A 364 -14.34 14.66 14.68
N SER A 365 -14.68 15.83 15.22
CA SER A 365 -15.98 16.04 15.89
C SER A 365 -17.14 15.90 14.90
N VAL A 366 -17.04 16.51 13.72
CA VAL A 366 -18.06 16.42 12.67
C VAL A 366 -18.23 14.97 12.19
N PHE A 367 -17.11 14.29 11.91
CA PHE A 367 -17.11 12.89 11.51
C PHE A 367 -17.79 12.00 12.57
N LYS A 368 -17.39 12.12 13.84
CA LYS A 368 -17.95 11.33 14.93
C LYS A 368 -19.46 11.54 15.09
N THR A 369 -19.92 12.78 15.01
CA THR A 369 -21.36 13.11 15.07
C THR A 369 -22.11 12.52 13.89
N ALA A 370 -21.58 12.62 12.67
CA ALA A 370 -22.22 12.04 11.47
C ALA A 370 -22.40 10.52 11.59
N ILE A 371 -21.40 9.80 12.11
CA ILE A 371 -21.55 8.36 12.37
C ILE A 371 -22.69 8.09 13.36
N SER A 372 -22.74 8.85 14.46
CA SER A 372 -23.76 8.69 15.49
C SER A 372 -25.16 9.00 14.96
N ASP A 373 -25.32 10.07 14.18
CA ASP A 373 -26.61 10.49 13.60
C ASP A 373 -27.15 9.46 12.60
N ALA A 374 -26.26 8.77 11.90
CA ALA A 374 -26.63 7.66 11.04
C ALA A 374 -26.99 6.37 11.81
N GLY A 375 -26.85 6.36 13.15
CA GLY A 375 -27.06 5.20 14.02
C GLY A 375 -25.88 4.22 14.01
N GLY A 376 -24.68 4.71 13.72
CA GLY A 376 -23.43 3.98 13.83
C GLY A 376 -22.75 4.16 15.18
N LYS A 377 -21.79 3.29 15.49
CA LYS A 377 -20.96 3.37 16.70
C LYS A 377 -19.50 3.30 16.29
N LEU A 378 -18.64 4.11 16.89
CA LEU A 378 -17.19 4.07 16.66
C LEU A 378 -16.51 3.32 17.80
N SER A 379 -15.51 2.50 17.46
CA SER A 379 -14.54 2.00 18.42
C SER A 379 -13.57 3.11 18.85
N ARG A 380 -12.69 2.82 19.80
CA ARG A 380 -11.55 3.70 20.10
C ARG A 380 -10.73 3.92 18.82
N PRO A 381 -10.36 5.17 18.46
CA PRO A 381 -9.43 5.42 17.37
C PRO A 381 -8.11 4.69 17.59
N GLU A 382 -7.60 4.09 16.53
CA GLU A 382 -6.42 3.23 16.61
C GLU A 382 -5.42 3.49 15.48
N ILE A 383 -4.21 3.00 15.66
CA ILE A 383 -3.18 2.99 14.61
C ILE A 383 -3.44 1.75 13.75
N LEU A 384 -3.48 1.92 12.43
CA LEU A 384 -3.59 0.80 11.51
C LEU A 384 -2.31 -0.03 11.54
N ALA A 385 -2.44 -1.35 11.67
CA ALA A 385 -1.27 -2.23 11.72
C ALA A 385 -0.50 -2.32 10.39
N SER A 386 -1.20 -2.05 9.28
CA SER A 386 -0.64 -1.92 7.92
C SER A 386 -0.41 -0.44 7.59
N THR A 387 -0.43 -0.11 6.29
CA THR A 387 -0.14 1.20 5.72
C THR A 387 -1.12 1.46 4.60
N THR A 388 -1.63 2.70 4.46
CA THR A 388 -2.51 3.13 3.36
C THR A 388 -1.99 4.43 2.75
N ASP A 389 -2.59 4.87 1.64
CA ASP A 389 -2.22 6.12 0.98
C ASP A 389 -2.40 7.39 1.84
N ALA A 390 -3.15 7.30 2.94
CA ALA A 390 -3.25 8.33 3.98
C ALA A 390 -1.89 8.91 4.40
N ARG A 391 -0.82 8.09 4.41
CA ARG A 391 0.54 8.54 4.76
C ARG A 391 1.04 9.70 3.91
N PHE A 392 0.72 9.72 2.61
CA PHE A 392 1.20 10.75 1.69
C PHE A 392 0.50 12.09 1.96
N MET A 393 -0.75 12.03 2.39
CA MET A 393 -1.56 13.19 2.72
C MET A 393 -1.23 13.75 4.10
N ARG A 394 -1.03 12.87 5.08
CA ARG A 394 -0.50 13.25 6.40
C ARG A 394 0.89 13.88 6.28
N GLN A 395 1.69 13.49 5.29
CA GLN A 395 3.00 14.10 5.03
C GLN A 395 2.90 15.59 4.66
N LEU A 396 1.79 16.00 4.03
CA LEU A 396 1.45 17.39 3.76
C LEU A 396 0.78 18.11 4.95
N ALA A 397 0.69 17.45 6.11
CA ALA A 397 -0.06 17.90 7.28
C ALA A 397 -1.57 18.09 7.03
N ILE A 398 -2.13 17.40 6.03
CA ILE A 398 -3.58 17.33 5.83
C ILE A 398 -4.15 16.25 6.76
N PRO A 399 -5.19 16.57 7.56
CA PRO A 399 -5.82 15.59 8.44
C PRO A 399 -6.54 14.50 7.63
N VAL A 400 -6.31 13.23 8.01
CA VAL A 400 -6.88 12.05 7.35
C VAL A 400 -7.44 11.05 8.36
N LEU A 401 -8.65 10.57 8.14
CA LEU A 401 -9.21 9.41 8.85
C LEU A 401 -9.37 8.23 7.90
N GLY A 402 -8.79 7.08 8.25
CA GLY A 402 -9.06 5.82 7.58
C GLY A 402 -10.33 5.18 8.13
N PHE A 403 -11.30 4.87 7.27
CA PHE A 403 -12.62 4.40 7.70
C PHE A 403 -13.36 3.62 6.61
N SER A 404 -13.87 2.44 6.97
CA SER A 404 -14.81 1.65 6.16
C SER A 404 -16.02 1.26 7.00
N PRO A 405 -17.27 1.51 6.55
CA PRO A 405 -18.48 1.25 7.32
C PRO A 405 -18.90 -0.23 7.27
N MET A 406 -18.00 -1.13 7.69
CA MET A 406 -18.16 -2.59 7.62
C MET A 406 -18.22 -3.23 9.02
N SER A 407 -19.24 -2.88 9.82
CA SER A 407 -19.51 -3.54 11.12
C SER A 407 -20.06 -4.97 10.93
N ASN A 408 -19.94 -5.81 11.95
CA ASN A 408 -20.39 -7.20 11.99
C ASN A 408 -19.86 -8.04 10.81
N THR A 409 -18.64 -7.74 10.38
CA THR A 409 -18.00 -8.33 9.20
C THR A 409 -16.63 -8.90 9.61
N PRO A 410 -16.33 -10.18 9.32
CA PRO A 410 -15.00 -10.71 9.56
C PRO A 410 -13.98 -9.98 8.71
N ILE A 411 -12.79 -9.79 9.25
CA ILE A 411 -11.67 -9.16 8.55
C ILE A 411 -11.08 -10.18 7.58
N LEU A 412 -11.37 -10.02 6.29
CA LEU A 412 -10.96 -10.95 5.22
C LEU A 412 -10.18 -10.27 4.10
N LEU A 413 -9.75 -9.03 4.30
CA LEU A 413 -8.86 -8.35 3.35
C LEU A 413 -7.60 -9.18 3.13
N HIS A 414 -7.24 -9.36 1.87
CA HIS A 414 -6.18 -10.23 1.34
C HIS A 414 -6.39 -11.74 1.53
N GLU A 415 -7.37 -12.19 2.31
CA GLU A 415 -7.68 -13.60 2.52
C GLU A 415 -8.43 -14.25 1.35
N HIS A 416 -8.53 -15.57 1.39
CA HIS A 416 -9.43 -16.31 0.51
C HIS A 416 -10.88 -16.12 0.94
N ASN A 417 -11.80 -16.21 -0.03
CA ASN A 417 -13.25 -16.10 0.22
C ASN A 417 -13.64 -14.76 0.85
N GLU A 418 -12.89 -13.71 0.54
CA GLU A 418 -13.29 -12.34 0.87
C GLU A 418 -14.72 -12.10 0.39
N PHE A 419 -15.54 -11.60 1.31
CA PHE A 419 -16.92 -11.26 1.02
C PHE A 419 -17.35 -10.02 1.78
N LEU A 420 -18.36 -9.34 1.25
CA LEU A 420 -19.14 -8.36 1.98
C LEU A 420 -20.62 -8.70 1.85
N LYS A 421 -21.35 -8.62 2.96
CA LYS A 421 -22.79 -8.84 2.94
C LYS A 421 -23.49 -7.63 2.34
N ASP A 422 -24.42 -7.84 1.42
CA ASP A 422 -25.22 -6.81 0.77
C ASP A 422 -25.86 -5.81 1.76
N THR A 423 -26.41 -6.29 2.87
CA THR A 423 -27.00 -5.43 3.91
C THR A 423 -25.96 -4.53 4.57
N VAL A 424 -24.72 -5.01 4.73
CA VAL A 424 -23.61 -4.22 5.27
C VAL A 424 -23.17 -3.19 4.24
N PHE A 425 -23.03 -3.60 2.97
CA PHE A 425 -22.72 -2.69 1.87
C PHE A 425 -23.75 -1.55 1.76
N LEU A 426 -25.05 -1.87 1.76
CA LEU A 426 -26.14 -0.89 1.68
C LEU A 426 -26.20 0.01 2.92
N ARG A 427 -25.94 -0.54 4.12
CA ARG A 427 -25.81 0.25 5.34
C ARG A 427 -24.64 1.22 5.25
N GLY A 428 -23.52 0.80 4.68
CA GLY A 428 -22.35 1.65 4.49
C GLY A 428 -22.61 2.85 3.58
N ILE A 429 -23.43 2.70 2.53
CA ILE A 429 -23.90 3.84 1.73
C ILE A 429 -24.60 4.88 2.62
N LYS A 430 -25.49 4.45 3.52
CA LYS A 430 -26.21 5.36 4.43
C LYS A 430 -25.29 6.05 5.43
N ILE A 431 -24.25 5.36 5.91
CA ILE A 431 -23.23 5.97 6.76
C ILE A 431 -22.47 7.04 5.97
N TYR A 432 -22.01 6.75 4.75
CA TYR A 432 -21.32 7.75 3.92
C TYR A 432 -22.21 8.91 3.48
N GLU A 433 -23.52 8.72 3.25
CA GLU A 433 -24.44 9.83 3.02
C GLU A 433 -24.40 10.85 4.17
N SER A 434 -24.40 10.37 5.42
CA SER A 434 -24.33 11.23 6.61
C SER A 434 -22.96 11.88 6.75
N ILE A 435 -21.88 11.12 6.59
CA ILE A 435 -20.51 11.64 6.64
C ILE A 435 -20.28 12.73 5.58
N ILE A 436 -20.61 12.44 4.32
CA ILE A 436 -20.36 13.33 3.19
C ILE A 436 -21.17 14.61 3.37
N SER A 437 -22.46 14.51 3.73
CA SER A 437 -23.28 15.70 3.98
C SER A 437 -22.75 16.54 5.15
N ALA A 438 -22.41 15.92 6.29
CA ALA A 438 -21.91 16.63 7.46
C ALA A 438 -20.54 17.30 7.22
N LEU A 439 -19.58 16.59 6.65
CA LEU A 439 -18.23 17.13 6.39
C LEU A 439 -18.27 18.23 5.33
N SER A 440 -19.07 18.07 4.28
CA SER A 440 -19.13 19.05 3.19
C SER A 440 -19.93 20.30 3.52
N SER A 441 -20.85 20.23 4.49
CA SER A 441 -21.56 21.39 5.07
C SER A 441 -20.86 22.02 6.27
N PHE A 442 -19.76 21.45 6.75
CA PHE A 442 -19.06 21.99 7.91
C PHE A 442 -18.38 23.33 7.59
N VAL A 443 -18.84 24.41 8.22
CA VAL A 443 -18.16 25.72 8.19
C VAL A 443 -17.55 25.95 9.57
N ALA A 444 -16.22 25.94 9.64
CA ALA A 444 -15.52 26.27 10.87
C ALA A 444 -15.77 27.74 11.25
N ASP A 445 -16.03 28.00 12.53
CA ASP A 445 -16.19 29.36 13.03
C ASP A 445 -14.88 30.16 12.80
N ALA A 446 -14.98 31.24 12.01
CA ALA A 446 -13.85 32.08 11.62
C ALA A 446 -13.19 32.79 12.82
N SER A 447 -13.82 32.79 13.99
CA SER A 447 -13.28 33.39 15.21
C SER A 447 -12.14 32.61 15.87
N LEU A 448 -11.88 31.36 15.46
CA LEU A 448 -10.91 30.50 16.15
C LEU A 448 -9.50 30.49 15.52
N HIS A 449 -9.28 30.92 14.27
CA HIS A 449 -7.95 30.86 13.62
C HIS A 449 -7.60 32.14 12.84
N PRO A 450 -6.50 32.85 13.18
CA PRO A 450 -5.97 33.90 12.33
C PRO A 450 -5.43 33.28 11.03
N THR A 451 -5.92 33.76 9.91
CA THR A 451 -5.44 33.44 8.55
C THR A 451 -3.97 33.83 8.37
N LYS A 452 -3.05 32.93 8.71
CA LYS A 452 -1.72 32.93 8.10
C LYS A 452 -1.76 32.00 6.89
N LYS A 453 -1.75 32.59 5.69
CA LYS A 453 -1.35 31.89 4.46
C LYS A 453 0.00 31.22 4.72
N MET A 454 0.02 29.92 4.96
CA MET A 454 1.27 29.16 4.89
C MET A 454 1.64 29.04 3.41
N GLY A 455 2.60 29.87 2.98
CA GLY A 455 3.32 29.63 1.73
C GLY A 455 4.15 28.37 1.92
N LEU A 456 3.61 27.21 1.53
CA LEU A 456 4.33 25.96 1.51
C LEU A 456 5.34 26.00 0.34
N VAL A 457 6.60 26.35 0.64
CA VAL A 457 7.70 26.16 -0.29
C VAL A 457 8.06 24.68 -0.26
N ILE A 458 7.53 23.91 -1.21
CA ILE A 458 7.91 22.51 -1.42
C ILE A 458 9.31 22.51 -2.01
N ALA A 459 10.31 22.10 -1.23
CA ALA A 459 11.62 21.75 -1.76
C ALA A 459 11.47 20.54 -2.69
N GLY A 460 12.12 20.59 -3.86
CA GLY A 460 12.07 19.54 -4.88
C GLY A 460 12.59 18.18 -4.38
N PRO A 461 12.33 17.09 -5.14
CA PRO A 461 12.67 15.73 -4.72
C PRO A 461 14.19 15.55 -4.54
N PRO A 462 14.66 14.73 -3.58
CA PRO A 462 16.05 14.29 -3.58
C PRO A 462 16.26 13.30 -4.73
N GLU A 463 17.13 13.65 -5.66
CA GLU A 463 17.70 12.69 -6.61
C GLU A 463 18.63 11.72 -5.86
N THR A 464 18.46 10.43 -6.12
CA THR A 464 19.38 9.30 -5.90
C THR A 464 19.54 8.70 -4.50
N TYR A 465 19.58 7.37 -4.51
CA TYR A 465 19.99 6.47 -3.44
C TYR A 465 21.30 6.93 -2.77
N HIS A 466 21.24 7.26 -1.48
CA HIS A 466 22.43 7.48 -0.68
C HIS A 466 22.83 6.18 0.02
N SER A 467 23.97 5.62 -0.40
CA SER A 467 24.85 4.89 0.50
C SER A 467 25.40 5.91 1.51
N VAL A 468 25.18 5.67 2.81
CA VAL A 468 25.68 6.56 3.85
C VAL A 468 27.03 6.04 4.32
N ALA A 469 28.09 6.77 3.98
CA ALA A 469 29.21 7.02 4.86
C ALA A 469 29.89 8.33 4.43
N ALA A 470 29.91 9.36 5.29
CA ALA A 470 31.12 10.15 5.53
C ALA A 470 30.96 11.18 6.67
N ASP A 471 31.95 11.11 7.54
CA ASP A 471 32.34 11.90 8.70
C ASP A 471 32.69 13.38 8.40
N GLN A 472 32.89 14.19 9.44
CA GLN A 472 33.18 15.64 9.47
C GLN A 472 34.36 16.08 8.58
N ASN A 473 35.24 15.17 8.14
CA ASN A 473 36.32 15.44 7.17
C ASN A 473 35.83 15.72 5.73
N SER A 474 34.60 15.34 5.39
CA SER A 474 34.03 15.50 4.04
C SER A 474 33.69 16.96 3.67
N GLN A 475 33.35 17.79 4.66
CA GLN A 475 33.07 19.23 4.46
C GLN A 475 34.34 20.03 4.12
N ALA A 476 35.50 19.62 4.64
CA ALA A 476 36.79 20.26 4.33
C ALA A 476 37.25 19.93 2.91
N LEU A 477 37.08 18.67 2.48
CA LEU A 477 37.37 18.21 1.12
C LEU A 477 36.48 18.87 0.06
N LEU A 478 35.20 19.08 0.35
CA LEU A 478 34.26 19.75 -0.57
C LEU A 478 34.62 21.23 -0.79
N LYS A 479 35.00 21.95 0.28
CA LYS A 479 35.52 23.34 0.17
C LYS A 479 36.84 23.41 -0.59
N HIS A 480 37.68 22.38 -0.50
CA HIS A 480 38.95 22.32 -1.22
C HIS A 480 38.75 22.02 -2.72
N PHE A 481 37.80 21.13 -3.06
CA PHE A 481 37.43 20.81 -4.44
C PHE A 481 36.83 22.01 -5.19
N GLN A 482 36.02 22.82 -4.51
CA GLN A 482 35.45 24.04 -5.08
C GLN A 482 36.50 25.13 -5.37
N ARG A 483 37.59 25.17 -4.59
CA ARG A 483 38.74 26.06 -4.86
C ARG A 483 39.55 25.62 -6.09
N ILE A 484 39.73 24.32 -6.30
CA ILE A 484 40.45 23.78 -7.47
C ILE A 484 39.67 24.04 -8.77
N LEU A 485 38.34 23.94 -8.74
CA LEU A 485 37.48 24.22 -9.91
C LEU A 485 37.43 25.70 -10.29
N ALA A 486 37.58 26.62 -9.34
CA ALA A 486 37.60 28.06 -9.60
C ALA A 486 38.88 28.54 -10.32
N ILE A 487 39.99 27.79 -10.24
CA ILE A 487 41.29 28.17 -10.84
C ILE A 487 41.36 27.82 -12.34
N HIS A 488 40.48 26.95 -12.86
CA HIS A 488 40.60 26.40 -14.22
C HIS A 488 39.58 26.90 -15.25
N ASN A 489 38.74 27.90 -14.94
CA ASN A 489 37.80 28.47 -15.91
C ASN A 489 38.29 29.81 -16.47
N LYS A 490 38.92 29.79 -17.65
CA LYS A 490 38.89 30.90 -18.61
C LYS A 490 38.25 30.43 -19.92
N PRO A 491 37.40 31.23 -20.58
CA PRO A 491 36.64 30.78 -21.73
C PRO A 491 37.41 31.04 -23.03
N GLN A 492 37.57 30.05 -23.91
CA GLN A 492 37.68 30.26 -25.36
C GLN A 492 37.23 29.03 -26.17
N SER A 493 36.84 29.35 -27.39
CA SER A 493 36.02 28.67 -28.38
C SER A 493 36.67 27.53 -29.17
N SER A 494 35.79 26.76 -29.83
CA SER A 494 35.93 26.05 -31.12
C SER A 494 36.72 24.74 -31.19
N GLY A 495 36.12 23.76 -31.90
CA GLY A 495 36.83 22.76 -32.71
C GLY A 495 36.99 21.37 -32.07
N GLY A 496 36.57 20.33 -32.78
CA GLY A 496 36.57 18.94 -32.32
C GLY A 496 37.92 18.23 -32.32
N LEU A 497 37.87 16.98 -31.81
CA LEU A 497 38.93 15.94 -31.76
C LEU A 497 40.09 16.18 -30.79
N GLN A 498 39.89 15.91 -29.49
CA GLN A 498 40.94 15.44 -28.56
C GLN A 498 40.38 14.95 -27.21
N TRP A 499 39.74 13.77 -27.18
CA TRP A 499 39.17 13.21 -25.93
C TRP A 499 39.90 11.98 -25.35
N LEU A 500 41.01 11.54 -25.95
CA LEU A 500 41.79 10.37 -25.46
C LEU A 500 43.17 10.71 -24.85
N ALA A 501 43.71 11.91 -25.04
CA ALA A 501 45.00 12.31 -24.47
C ALA A 501 44.91 12.94 -23.05
N LEU A 502 43.76 13.52 -22.69
CA LEU A 502 43.56 14.21 -21.40
C LEU A 502 43.33 13.27 -20.21
N ARG A 503 43.00 11.98 -20.44
CA ARG A 503 42.74 11.01 -19.37
C ARG A 503 44.01 10.45 -18.73
N ARG A 504 45.14 10.40 -19.46
CA ARG A 504 46.44 9.91 -18.94
C ARG A 504 47.27 10.99 -18.23
N MET A 505 47.06 12.27 -18.53
CA MET A 505 47.81 13.35 -17.86
C MET A 505 47.27 13.69 -16.46
N LYS A 506 45.97 13.50 -16.19
CA LYS A 506 45.38 13.77 -14.87
C LYS A 506 45.77 12.75 -13.77
N GLN A 507 46.09 11.51 -14.12
CA GLN A 507 46.51 10.50 -13.13
C GLN A 507 47.92 10.73 -12.58
N LYS A 508 48.86 11.24 -13.39
CA LYS A 508 50.24 11.49 -12.93
C LYS A 508 50.35 12.68 -11.99
N GLY A 509 49.56 13.74 -12.22
CA GLY A 509 49.52 14.90 -11.32
C GLY A 509 48.89 14.57 -9.96
N PHE A 510 47.83 13.75 -9.96
CA PHE A 510 47.15 13.36 -8.73
C PHE A 510 48.01 12.46 -7.83
N ALA A 511 48.75 11.50 -8.41
CA ALA A 511 49.64 10.64 -7.65
C ALA A 511 50.79 11.41 -6.96
N ALA A 512 51.39 12.39 -7.65
CA ALA A 512 52.47 13.21 -7.10
C ALA A 512 52.00 14.15 -5.97
N GLU A 513 50.75 14.63 -6.03
CA GLU A 513 50.16 15.45 -4.98
C GLU A 513 49.81 14.61 -3.73
N CYS A 514 49.30 13.39 -3.91
CA CYS A 514 49.05 12.46 -2.81
C CYS A 514 50.33 12.05 -2.08
N GLU A 515 51.45 11.91 -2.80
CA GLU A 515 52.75 11.54 -2.22
C GLU A 515 53.31 12.69 -1.36
N LYS A 516 53.19 13.95 -1.83
CA LYS A 516 53.52 15.15 -1.04
C LYS A 516 52.67 15.32 0.22
N LEU A 517 51.38 15.04 0.14
CA LEU A 517 50.48 15.16 1.30
C LEU A 517 50.77 14.08 2.35
N ARG A 518 51.21 12.89 1.92
CA ARG A 518 51.64 11.80 2.80
C ARG A 518 52.99 12.10 3.49
N GLU A 519 53.91 12.76 2.80
CA GLU A 519 55.17 13.26 3.40
C GLU A 519 54.95 14.34 4.45
N ASN A 520 53.88 15.14 4.32
CA ASN A 520 53.53 16.20 5.26
C ASN A 520 52.57 15.75 6.39
N GLY A 521 52.15 14.48 6.41
CA GLY A 521 51.29 13.92 7.46
C GLY A 521 49.84 14.43 7.42
N GLU A 522 49.38 14.93 6.27
CA GLU A 522 48.03 15.49 6.09
C GLU A 522 47.03 14.49 5.49
N LEU A 523 47.44 13.22 5.34
CA LEU A 523 46.70 12.16 4.64
C LEU A 523 46.74 10.82 5.39
#